data_AF-A0A0H2SMW2-F1
#
_entry.id   AF-A0A0H2SMW2-F1
#
_cell.length_a   1.000
_cell.length_b   1.000
_cell.length_c   1.000
_cell.angle_alpha   90.00
_cell.angle_beta   90.00
_cell.angle_gamma   90.00
#
_symmetry.space_group_name_H-M   'P 1'
#
loop_
_entity.id
_entity.type
_entity.pdbx_description
1 polymer ?
#
loop_
_entity_poly.entity_id
_entity_poly.type
_entity_poly.pdbx_seq_one_letter_code
_entity_poly.pdbx_strand_id
1 'polypeptide(L)' 'MIKRYEEVPYEAIIEVKYIKQKGYTEEKLKMKIKQAKEQIEKYKKSYELNTKNETMKKYIIVFVGKEAKYIEEIK' A
#
# COMPACT_ATOMS: atom_id res chain seq x y z
N MET A 1 -22.38 1.61 -19.09
CA MET A 1 -22.87 1.07 -17.81
C MET A 1 -21.69 1.02 -16.86
N ILE A 2 -21.67 1.85 -15.81
CA ILE A 2 -20.59 1.87 -14.82
C ILE A 2 -20.84 0.67 -13.90
N LYS A 3 -19.94 -0.33 -13.92
CA LYS A 3 -20.03 -1.49 -13.01
C LYS A 3 -19.95 -1.02 -11.56
N ARG A 4 -20.71 -1.64 -10.66
CA ARG A 4 -20.64 -1.30 -9.23
C ARG A 4 -19.27 -1.71 -8.69
N TYR A 5 -18.78 -1.00 -7.67
CA TYR A 5 -17.45 -1.22 -7.08
C TYR A 5 -17.23 -2.66 -6.60
N GLU A 6 -18.31 -3.37 -6.24
CA GLU A 6 -18.31 -4.77 -5.80
C GLU A 6 -18.02 -5.78 -6.93
N GLU A 7 -18.19 -5.39 -8.20
CA GLU A 7 -18.06 -6.29 -9.36
C GLU A 7 -16.66 -6.32 -9.98
N VAL A 8 -15.74 -5.48 -9.50
CA VAL A 8 -14.37 -5.42 -10.01
C VAL A 8 -13.49 -6.33 -9.15
N PRO A 9 -12.98 -7.46 -9.69
CA PRO A 9 -12.03 -8.28 -8.97
C PRO A 9 -10.69 -7.54 -8.90
N TYR A 10 -10.39 -6.95 -7.75
CA TYR A 10 -9.06 -6.39 -7.50
C TYR A 10 -8.08 -7.54 -7.23
N GLU A 11 -6.92 -7.53 -7.89
CA GLU A 11 -5.88 -8.56 -7.68
C GLU A 11 -4.84 -8.14 -6.65
N ALA A 12 -4.68 -6.83 -6.43
CA ALA A 12 -3.67 -6.31 -5.53
C ALA A 12 -4.09 -5.01 -4.84
N ILE A 13 -3.55 -4.82 -3.64
CA ILE A 13 -3.58 -3.57 -2.90
C ILE A 13 -2.16 -2.99 -2.94
N ILE A 14 -2.02 -1.76 -3.41
CA ILE A 14 -0.73 -1.08 -3.51
C ILE A 14 -0.79 0.19 -2.66
N GLU A 15 -0.03 0.21 -1.57
CA GLU A 15 0.11 1.38 -0.72
C GLU A 15 1.34 2.19 -1.15
N VAL A 16 1.08 3.39 -1.69
CA VAL A 16 2.13 4.27 -2.21
C VAL A 16 2.38 5.43 -1.25
N LYS A 17 3.63 5.56 -0.80
CA LYS A 17 4.09 6.71 -0.02
C LYS A 17 5.10 7.53 -0.80
N TYR A 18 5.12 8.83 -0.51
CA TYR A 18 5.99 9.78 -1.18
C TYR A 18 6.77 10.63 -0.18
N ILE A 19 8.05 10.84 -0.48
CA ILE A 19 8.96 11.74 0.22
C ILE A 19 9.58 12.68 -0.82
N LYS A 20 9.46 13.99 -0.61
CA LYS A 20 10.18 14.97 -1.43
C LYS A 20 11.68 14.78 -1.26
N GLN A 21 12.46 14.84 -2.35
CA GLN A 21 13.93 14.65 -2.33
C GLN A 21 14.61 15.51 -1.25
N LYS A 22 14.28 16.81 -1.20
CA LYS A 22 14.86 17.78 -0.25
C LYS A 22 14.52 17.51 1.22
N GLY A 23 13.50 16.68 1.47
CA GLY A 23 13.04 16.36 2.81
C GLY A 23 13.23 14.90 3.16
N TYR A 24 14.13 14.20 2.47
CA TYR A 24 14.48 12.81 2.72
C TYR A 24 15.41 12.67 3.92
N THR A 25 15.08 11.73 4.79
CA THR A 25 15.97 11.16 5.80
C THR A 25 15.64 9.68 5.94
N GLU A 26 16.62 8.88 6.39
CA GLU A 26 16.41 7.46 6.68
C GLU A 26 15.28 7.24 7.70
N GLU A 27 15.18 8.11 8.72
CA GLU A 27 14.13 8.03 9.72
C GLU A 27 12.74 8.26 9.12
N LYS A 28 12.61 9.24 8.22
CA LYS A 28 11.37 9.53 7.53
C LYS A 28 10.97 8.41 6.57
N LEU A 29 11.95 7.75 5.94
CA LEU A 29 11.72 6.55 5.15
C LEU A 29 11.14 5.43 6.03
N LYS A 30 11.81 5.10 7.15
CA LYS A 30 11.32 4.09 8.12
C LYS A 30 9.92 4.41 8.62
N MET A 31 9.65 5.67 8.97
CA MET A 31 8.33 6.12 9.38
C MET A 31 7.28 5.91 8.28
N LYS A 32 7.59 6.24 7.03
CA LYS A 32 6.66 6.05 5.90
C LYS A 32 6.38 4.58 5.63
N ILE A 33 7.40 3.72 5.72
CA ILE A 33 7.24 2.27 5.62
C ILE A 33 6.31 1.78 6.74
N LYS A 34 6.54 2.18 7.99
CA LYS A 34 5.68 1.82 9.13
C LYS A 34 4.22 2.25 8.92
N GLN A 35 4.00 3.50 8.51
CA GLN A 35 2.66 4.01 8.20
C GLN A 35 1.96 3.20 7.09
N ALA A 36 2.70 2.79 6.06
CA ALA A 36 2.15 1.97 4.99
C ALA A 36 1.77 0.56 5.47
N LYS A 37 2.61 -0.07 6.31
CA LYS A 37 2.31 -1.38 6.94
C LYS A 37 1.04 -1.30 7.79
N GLU A 38 0.92 -0.28 8.63
CA GLU A 38 -0.26 -0.06 9.48
C GLU A 38 -1.54 0.17 8.65
N GLN A 39 -1.46 0.89 7.52
CA GLN A 39 -2.61 1.08 6.63
C GLN A 39 -3.02 -0.22 5.92
N ILE A 40 -2.07 -1.01 5.43
CA ILE A 40 -2.35 -2.33 4.87
C ILE A 40 -3.01 -3.24 5.90
N GLU A 41 -2.58 -3.21 7.15
CA GLU A 41 -3.21 -3.98 8.23
C GLU A 41 -4.64 -3.48 8.52
N LYS A 42 -4.89 -2.17 8.46
CA LYS A 42 -6.25 -1.62 8.57
C LYS A 42 -7.14 -2.05 7.41
N TYR A 43 -6.61 -2.17 6.20
CA TYR A 43 -7.37 -2.76 5.08
C TYR A 43 -7.72 -4.22 5.33
N LYS A 44 -6.84 -5.01 5.99
CA LYS A 44 -7.18 -6.38 6.43
C LYS A 44 -8.36 -6.40 7.42
N LYS A 45 -8.47 -5.41 8.32
CA LYS A 45 -9.49 -5.37 9.39
C LYS A 45 -10.80 -4.69 9.01
N SER A 46 -10.75 -3.64 8.17
CA SER A 46 -11.91 -2.82 7.80
C SER A 46 -12.72 -3.40 6.64
N TYR A 47 -12.11 -4.24 5.80
CA TYR A 47 -12.85 -5.08 4.87
C TYR A 47 -13.43 -6.28 5.64
N GLU A 48 -14.46 -6.02 6.43
CA GLU A 48 -15.44 -7.06 6.71
C GLU A 48 -15.89 -7.65 5.35
N LEU A 49 -15.92 -8.98 5.21
CA LEU A 49 -16.67 -9.72 4.19
C LEU A 49 -16.09 -10.08 2.81
N ASN A 50 -14.79 -10.34 2.59
CA ASN A 50 -14.46 -11.23 1.46
C ASN A 50 -13.15 -12.02 1.62
N THR A 51 -13.27 -13.34 1.58
CA THR A 51 -12.20 -14.34 1.35
C THR A 51 -11.25 -13.98 0.20
N LYS A 52 -11.65 -13.07 -0.70
CA LYS A 52 -10.79 -12.50 -1.76
C LYS A 52 -9.61 -11.67 -1.21
N ASN A 53 -9.70 -11.08 -0.03
CA ASN A 53 -8.62 -10.23 0.52
C ASN A 53 -7.40 -11.02 1.00
N GLU A 54 -7.59 -12.30 1.35
CA GLU A 54 -6.48 -13.20 1.70
C GLU A 54 -5.61 -13.51 0.48
N THR A 55 -6.22 -13.64 -0.71
CA THR A 55 -5.50 -13.96 -1.95
C THR A 55 -4.95 -12.75 -2.69
N MET A 56 -5.40 -11.53 -2.35
CA MET A 56 -4.87 -10.30 -2.95
C MET A 56 -3.44 -10.04 -2.53
N LYS A 57 -2.58 -9.78 -3.54
CA LYS A 57 -1.20 -9.36 -3.33
C LYS A 57 -1.18 -7.97 -2.70
N LYS A 58 -0.25 -7.73 -1.77
CA LYS A 58 -0.15 -6.46 -1.06
C LYS A 58 1.23 -5.90 -1.31
N TYR A 59 1.32 -4.65 -1.76
CA TYR A 59 2.60 -4.00 -2.05
C TYR A 59 2.71 -2.70 -1.28
N ILE A 60 3.91 -2.43 -0.78
CA ILE A 60 4.31 -1.11 -0.31
C ILE A 60 5.33 -0.56 -1.29
N ILE A 61 5.11 0.66 -1.74
CA ILE A 61 6.10 1.40 -2.53
C ILE A 61 6.33 2.75 -1.88
N VAL A 62 7.58 3.07 -1.52
CA VAL A 62 7.96 4.40 -1.05
C VAL A 62 8.87 5.07 -2.07
N PHE A 63 8.36 6.15 -2.66
CA PHE A 63 9.10 7.00 -3.57
C PHE A 63 9.83 8.11 -2.83
N VAL A 64 11.06 8.38 -3.24
CA VAL A 64 11.83 9.57 -2.88
C VAL A 64 12.12 10.34 -4.16
N GLY A 65 11.47 11.48 -4.34
CA GLY A 65 11.56 12.21 -5.60
C GLY A 65 11.04 11.36 -6.78
N LYS A 66 11.93 10.94 -7.68
CA LYS A 66 11.60 10.11 -8.85
C LYS A 66 11.98 8.64 -8.66
N GLU A 67 12.60 8.29 -7.54
CA GLU A 67 13.16 6.96 -7.30
C GLU A 67 12.25 6.15 -6.37
N ALA A 68 11.97 4.89 -6.72
CA ALA A 68 11.33 3.93 -5.82
C ALA A 68 12.39 3.41 -4.84
N LYS A 69 12.51 4.08 -3.69
CA LYS A 69 13.55 3.78 -2.69
C LYS A 69 13.25 2.53 -1.89
N TYR A 70 11.97 2.15 -1.80
CA TYR A 70 11.52 0.95 -1.11
C TYR A 70 10.37 0.30 -1.87
N ILE A 71 10.47 -1.01 -2.08
CA ILE A 71 9.42 -1.85 -2.64
C ILE A 71 9.38 -3.13 -1.81
N GLU A 72 8.22 -3.49 -1.29
CA GLU A 72 8.03 -4.74 -0.53
C GLU A 72 6.68 -5.35 -0.91
N GLU A 73 6.69 -6.64 -1.22
CA GLU A 73 5.48 -7.46 -1.27
C GLU A 73 5.19 -8.01 0.13
N ILE A 74 4.04 -7.64 0.69
CA ILE A 74 3.54 -8.14 1.97
C ILE A 74 2.71 -9.39 1.73
N LYS A 75 3.12 -10.50 2.37
CA LYS A 75 2.33 -11.73 2.44
C LYS A 75 1.20 -11.60 3.47
#